data_AF-A0A6J6E5B2-F1
#
_entry.id   AF-A0A6J6E5B2-F1
#
_cell.length_a   1.000
_cell.length_b   1.000
_cell.length_c   1.000
_cell.angle_alpha   90.00
_cell.angle_beta   90.00
_cell.angle_gamma   90.00
#
_symmetry.space_group_name_H-M   'P 1'
#
loop_
_entity.id
_entity.type
_entity.pdbx_description
1 polymer ?
#
loop_
_entity_poly.entity_id
_entity_poly.type
_entity_poly.pdbx_seq_one_letter_code
_entity_poly.pdbx_strand_id
1 'polypeptide(L)'
;MQAFTLDYEFENFSATLTFTPRVHFQMSGLGYLHPEWGHGMWKGESSSTRDEFTLPVTNPMDMMFLHVQTLSDVLCTFSDGRDPQHGMGVLETLVLGPYKPSGFTGLGDGFTP
;
A
#
# COMPACT_ATOMS: atom_id res chain seq x y z
N MET A 1 -7.05 -2.05 -11.96
CA MET A 1 -5.66 -2.00 -11.44
C MET A 1 -4.78 -2.81 -12.37
N GLN A 2 -3.56 -2.36 -12.65
CA GLN A 2 -2.64 -3.05 -13.57
C GLN A 2 -1.74 -4.00 -12.78
N ALA A 3 -1.45 -5.18 -13.34
CA ALA A 3 -0.45 -6.08 -12.78
C ALA A 3 0.95 -5.47 -12.92
N PHE A 4 1.83 -5.78 -11.97
CA PHE A 4 3.22 -5.33 -11.99
C PHE A 4 4.14 -6.44 -11.52
N THR A 5 5.42 -6.29 -11.83
CA THR A 5 6.44 -7.29 -11.52
C THR A 5 7.54 -6.66 -10.68
N LEU A 6 8.04 -7.42 -9.71
CA LEU A 6 9.23 -7.10 -8.94
C LEU A 6 10.25 -8.21 -9.12
N ASP A 7 11.47 -7.83 -9.51
CA ASP A 7 12.60 -8.74 -9.62
C ASP A 7 13.50 -8.59 -8.39
N TYR A 8 13.84 -9.71 -7.76
CA TYR A 8 14.71 -9.78 -6.60
C TYR A 8 15.90 -10.68 -6.88
N GLU A 9 17.09 -10.14 -6.59
CA GLU A 9 18.35 -10.88 -6.63
C GLU A 9 18.71 -11.31 -5.20
N PHE A 10 18.90 -12.61 -5.00
CA PHE A 10 19.48 -13.20 -3.80
C PHE A 10 20.92 -13.63 -4.11
N GLU A 11 21.68 -14.04 -3.09
CA GLU A 11 23.09 -14.43 -3.27
C GLU A 11 23.29 -15.54 -4.31
N ASN A 12 22.37 -16.52 -4.37
CA ASN A 12 22.53 -17.73 -5.18
C ASN A 12 21.41 -17.97 -6.20
N PHE A 13 20.36 -17.15 -6.21
CA PHE A 13 19.24 -17.26 -7.14
C PHE A 13 18.53 -15.90 -7.26
N SER A 14 17.61 -15.80 -8.20
CA SER A 14 16.74 -14.66 -8.39
C SER A 14 15.28 -15.10 -8.43
N ALA A 15 14.38 -14.19 -8.09
CA ALA A 15 12.95 -14.43 -8.12
C ALA A 15 12.22 -13.26 -8.80
N THR A 16 11.29 -13.60 -9.67
CA THR A 16 10.36 -12.65 -10.30
C THR A 16 8.99 -12.85 -9.66
N LEU A 17 8.47 -11.78 -9.06
CA LEU A 17 7.16 -11.76 -8.42
C LEU A 17 6.20 -10.93 -9.25
N THR A 18 5.18 -11.55 -9.84
CA THR A 18 4.09 -10.86 -10.53
C THR A 18 2.91 -10.67 -9.59
N PHE A 19 2.61 -9.42 -9.29
CA PHE A 19 1.47 -9.00 -8.47
C PHE A 19 0.29 -8.68 -9.37
N THR A 20 -0.86 -9.30 -9.10
CA THR A 20 -2.16 -8.97 -9.69
C THR A 20 -3.05 -8.33 -8.63
N PRO A 21 -3.19 -6.99 -8.61
CA PRO A 21 -3.95 -6.29 -7.59
C PRO A 21 -5.45 -6.66 -7.58
N ARG A 22 -6.00 -6.86 -6.39
CA ARG A 22 -7.42 -7.16 -6.16
C ARG A 22 -8.20 -6.00 -5.57
N VAL A 23 -7.66 -5.36 -4.54
CA VAL A 23 -8.35 -4.28 -3.81
C VAL A 23 -7.35 -3.40 -3.07
N HIS A 24 -7.70 -2.12 -2.94
CA HIS A 24 -7.00 -1.17 -2.07
C HIS A 24 -7.66 -1.16 -0.70
N PHE A 25 -6.87 -1.45 0.32
CA PHE A 25 -7.26 -1.32 1.71
C PHE A 25 -6.73 0.00 2.26
N GLN A 26 -7.64 0.88 2.69
CA GLN A 26 -7.31 2.19 3.26
C GLN A 26 -6.86 2.01 4.72
N MET A 27 -5.59 2.33 5.00
CA MET A 27 -5.00 2.07 6.32
C MET A 27 -5.53 3.00 7.42
N SER A 28 -6.25 4.07 7.05
CA SER A 28 -6.99 4.91 8.01
C SER A 28 -8.06 4.16 8.77
N GLY A 29 -8.61 3.07 8.22
CA GLY A 29 -9.51 2.17 8.95
C GLY A 29 -8.83 1.46 10.14
N LEU A 30 -7.50 1.41 10.17
CA LEU A 30 -6.68 0.95 11.30
C LEU A 30 -6.05 2.11 12.08
N GLY A 31 -6.40 3.35 11.74
CA GLY A 31 -5.93 4.56 12.39
C GLY A 31 -4.67 5.19 11.80
N TYR A 32 -4.06 4.62 10.76
CA TYR A 32 -2.88 5.24 10.15
C TYR A 32 -3.28 6.51 9.39
N LEU A 33 -2.65 7.64 9.74
CA LEU A 33 -2.97 8.98 9.26
C LEU A 33 -4.40 9.46 9.55
N HIS A 34 -5.15 8.74 10.40
CA HIS A 34 -6.47 9.19 10.82
C HIS A 34 -6.34 10.43 11.73
N PRO A 35 -7.04 11.54 11.44
CA PRO A 35 -6.85 12.80 12.17
C PRO A 35 -7.23 12.72 13.66
N GLU A 36 -8.26 11.93 13.98
CA GLU A 36 -8.75 11.77 15.37
C GLU A 36 -8.37 10.45 16.04
N TRP A 37 -8.32 9.34 15.29
CA TRP A 37 -8.15 7.98 15.77
C TRP A 37 -6.83 7.37 15.30
N GLY A 38 -5.73 8.07 15.60
CA GLY A 38 -4.38 7.62 15.25
C GLY A 38 -4.09 6.19 15.72
N HIS A 39 -3.35 5.41 14.92
CA HIS A 39 -3.00 4.04 15.26
C HIS A 39 -2.31 3.96 16.64
N GLY A 40 -2.88 3.21 17.58
CA GLY A 40 -2.38 3.09 18.95
C GLY A 40 -2.63 4.29 19.87
N MET A 41 -3.39 5.30 19.43
CA MET A 41 -3.70 6.50 20.22
C MET A 41 -4.74 6.20 21.31
N TRP A 42 -4.44 6.57 22.55
CA TRP A 42 -5.40 6.49 23.65
C TRP A 42 -6.51 7.53 23.51
N LYS A 43 -7.77 7.13 23.73
CA LYS A 43 -8.95 7.97 23.50
C LYS A 43 -9.85 8.13 24.73
N GLY A 44 -9.38 7.68 25.90
CA GLY A 44 -10.17 7.59 27.12
C GLY A 44 -10.73 6.19 27.35
N GLU A 45 -11.28 5.98 28.55
CA GLU A 45 -11.72 4.65 29.03
C GLU A 45 -12.86 4.05 28.21
N SER A 46 -13.71 4.88 27.61
CA SER A 46 -14.86 4.45 26.81
C SER A 46 -15.17 5.48 25.73
N SER A 47 -14.55 5.32 24.56
CA SER A 47 -14.77 6.15 23.38
C SER A 47 -14.98 5.27 22.15
N SER A 48 -15.87 5.68 21.25
CA SER A 48 -16.11 5.00 19.97
C SER A 48 -16.55 6.00 18.91
N THR A 49 -16.10 5.80 17.67
CA THR A 49 -16.55 6.53 16.47
C THR A 49 -16.74 5.52 15.33
N ARG A 50 -17.48 5.91 14.29
CA ARG A 50 -17.63 5.13 13.06
C ARG A 50 -17.42 6.05 11.86
N ASP A 51 -16.49 5.66 11.00
CA ASP A 51 -16.31 6.28 9.69
C ASP A 51 -16.95 5.41 8.62
N GLU A 52 -17.51 6.07 7.61
CA GLU A 52 -18.05 5.44 6.42
C GLU A 52 -17.68 6.28 5.20
N PHE A 53 -17.11 5.63 4.20
CA PHE A 53 -16.76 6.26 2.93
C PHE A 53 -16.93 5.26 1.79
N THR A 54 -17.30 5.78 0.62
CA THR A 54 -17.43 4.99 -0.60
C THR A 54 -16.04 4.65 -1.16
N LEU A 55 -15.91 3.44 -1.71
CA LEU A 55 -14.73 3.00 -2.44
C LEU A 55 -15.00 2.95 -3.95
N PRO A 56 -14.04 3.37 -4.81
CA PRO A 56 -12.79 4.04 -4.45
C PRO A 56 -13.05 5.41 -3.80
N VAL A 57 -12.18 5.83 -2.88
CA VAL A 57 -12.30 7.13 -2.20
C VAL A 57 -12.25 8.27 -3.23
N THR A 58 -13.03 9.33 -2.99
CA THR A 58 -13.17 10.43 -3.96
C THR A 58 -11.89 11.25 -4.12
N ASN A 59 -11.12 11.43 -3.04
CA ASN A 59 -9.82 12.12 -3.06
C ASN A 59 -8.72 11.22 -2.49
N PRO A 60 -8.05 10.40 -3.32
CA PRO A 60 -6.93 9.56 -2.86
C PRO A 60 -5.72 10.34 -2.35
N MET A 61 -5.63 11.64 -2.66
CA MET A 61 -4.53 12.51 -2.22
C MET A 61 -4.80 13.20 -0.88
N ASP A 62 -5.97 12.96 -0.26
CA ASP A 62 -6.20 13.38 1.12
C ASP A 62 -5.23 12.64 2.05
N MET A 63 -4.65 13.36 3.02
CA MET A 63 -3.67 12.82 3.98
C MET A 63 -4.17 11.53 4.65
N MET A 64 -5.47 11.43 4.96
CA MET A 64 -6.05 10.25 5.58
C MET A 64 -6.11 9.02 4.66
N PHE A 65 -5.96 9.19 3.35
CA PHE A 65 -6.05 8.12 2.34
C PHE A 65 -4.73 7.83 1.61
N LEU A 66 -3.64 8.50 1.99
CA LEU A 66 -2.32 8.29 1.37
C LEU A 66 -1.68 6.94 1.74
N HIS A 67 -2.05 6.37 2.89
CA HIS A 67 -1.52 5.07 3.33
C HIS A 67 -2.45 3.95 2.89
N VAL A 68 -2.01 3.17 1.91
CA VAL A 68 -2.80 2.11 1.29
C VAL A 68 -2.03 0.81 1.29
N GLN A 69 -2.70 -0.30 1.58
CA GLN A 69 -2.21 -1.64 1.27
C GLN A 69 -3.01 -2.24 0.11
N THR A 70 -2.31 -2.57 -0.97
CA THR A 70 -2.92 -3.18 -2.16
C THR A 70 -2.80 -4.69 -2.06
N LEU A 71 -3.90 -5.35 -1.69
CA LEU A 71 -3.97 -6.81 -1.64
C LEU A 71 -3.94 -7.36 -3.06
N SER A 72 -3.06 -8.33 -3.31
CA SER A 72 -2.78 -8.87 -4.63
C SER A 72 -2.65 -10.38 -4.58
N ASP A 73 -3.02 -11.05 -5.67
CA ASP A 73 -2.49 -12.38 -5.96
C ASP A 73 -1.04 -12.23 -6.42
N VAL A 74 -0.20 -13.19 -6.04
CA VAL A 74 1.23 -13.16 -6.35
C VAL A 74 1.63 -14.49 -6.96
N LEU A 75 2.26 -14.43 -8.14
CA LEU A 75 2.99 -15.54 -8.74
C LEU A 75 4.48 -15.27 -8.56
N CYS A 76 5.21 -16.21 -7.95
CA CYS A 76 6.64 -16.16 -7.76
C CYS A 76 7.33 -17.25 -8.60
N THR A 77 8.25 -16.86 -9.47
CA THR A 77 9.08 -17.77 -10.28
C THR A 77 10.54 -17.63 -9.91
N PHE A 78 11.26 -18.74 -9.76
CA PHE A 78 12.66 -18.77 -9.32
C PHE A 78 13.59 -19.15 -10.47
N SER A 79 14.80 -18.59 -10.48
CA SER A 79 15.82 -18.91 -11.49
C SER A 79 16.61 -20.20 -11.21
N ASP A 80 16.47 -20.78 -10.02
CA ASP A 80 17.16 -22.01 -9.60
C ASP A 80 16.37 -23.31 -9.88
N GLY A 81 15.30 -23.23 -10.68
CA GLY A 81 14.54 -24.39 -11.14
C GLY A 81 13.46 -24.90 -10.17
N ARG A 82 13.21 -24.21 -9.04
CA ARG A 82 12.06 -24.48 -8.18
C ARG A 82 10.74 -24.22 -8.92
N ASP A 83 9.73 -25.02 -8.60
CA ASP A 83 8.37 -24.84 -9.13
C ASP A 83 7.81 -23.45 -8.75
N PRO A 84 7.10 -22.78 -9.68
CA PRO A 84 6.43 -21.52 -9.40
C PRO A 84 5.47 -21.63 -8.22
N GLN A 85 5.43 -20.58 -7.38
CA GLN A 85 4.58 -20.53 -6.20
C GLN A 85 3.48 -19.49 -6.37
N HIS A 86 2.25 -19.89 -6.07
CA HIS A 86 1.09 -19.00 -6.03
C HIS A 86 0.76 -18.64 -4.58
N GLY A 87 0.49 -17.36 -4.33
CA GLY A 87 0.10 -16.89 -3.01
C GLY A 87 -0.63 -15.56 -3.06
N MET A 88 -0.76 -14.94 -1.90
CA MET A 88 -1.30 -13.59 -1.73
C MET A 88 -0.25 -12.70 -1.07
N GLY A 89 -0.21 -11.45 -1.47
CA GLY A 89 0.72 -10.46 -0.93
C GLY A 89 0.10 -9.07 -0.89
N VAL A 90 0.73 -8.17 -0.16
CA VAL A 90 0.33 -6.76 -0.07
C VAL A 90 1.46 -5.88 -0.59
N LEU A 91 1.12 -4.93 -1.45
CA LEU A 91 1.98 -3.78 -1.71
C LEU A 91 1.53 -2.65 -0.79
N GLU A 92 2.36 -2.32 0.19
CA GLU A 92 2.14 -1.16 1.05
C GLU A 92 2.69 0.08 0.37
N THR A 93 1.89 1.14 0.34
CA THR A 93 2.27 2.43 -0.22
C THR A 93 1.94 3.52 0.79
N LEU A 94 2.98 4.23 1.20
CA LEU A 94 2.89 5.50 1.90
C LEU A 94 4.05 6.37 1.42
N VAL A 95 3.71 7.41 0.67
CA VAL A 95 4.69 8.35 0.14
C VAL A 95 4.40 9.70 0.77
N LEU A 96 5.35 10.20 1.54
CA LEU A 96 5.26 11.48 2.22
C LEU A 96 6.51 12.30 2.00
N GLY A 97 6.32 13.57 1.67
CA GLY A 97 7.40 14.53 1.55
C GLY A 97 8.02 14.63 0.15
N PRO A 98 8.90 15.63 -0.02
CA PRO A 98 9.50 15.92 -1.30
C PRO A 98 10.42 14.79 -1.77
N TYR A 99 10.29 14.41 -3.04
CA TYR A 99 11.12 13.41 -3.68
C TYR A 99 11.39 13.78 -5.14
N LYS A 100 12.56 14.38 -5.36
CA LYS A 100 12.97 14.93 -6.67
C LYS A 100 12.85 13.94 -7.84
N PRO A 101 13.23 12.65 -7.73
CA PRO A 101 13.13 11.71 -8.85
C PRO A 101 11.69 11.46 -9.32
N SER A 102 10.70 11.55 -8.43
CA SER A 102 9.28 11.43 -8.79
C SER A 102 8.56 12.78 -8.91
N GLY A 103 9.27 13.90 -8.72
CA GLY A 103 8.73 15.25 -8.85
C GLY A 103 7.90 15.76 -7.67
N PHE A 104 7.90 15.07 -6.52
CA PHE A 104 7.14 15.53 -5.34
C PHE A 104 7.86 16.67 -4.63
N THR A 105 7.10 17.66 -4.18
CA THR A 105 7.56 18.95 -3.65
C THR A 105 7.02 19.26 -2.25
N GLY A 106 5.91 18.64 -1.85
CA GLY A 106 5.20 18.83 -0.60
C GLY A 106 5.03 17.54 0.19
N LEU A 107 4.18 17.57 1.22
CA LEU A 107 3.97 16.43 2.12
C LEU A 107 3.08 15.33 1.55
N GLY A 108 2.08 15.71 0.76
CA GLY A 108 1.10 14.80 0.19
C GLY A 108 0.77 15.12 -1.26
N ASP A 109 1.69 15.79 -1.97
CA ASP A 109 1.55 15.96 -3.41
C ASP A 109 2.00 14.66 -4.11
N GLY A 110 1.14 14.20 -5.01
CA GLY A 110 1.33 12.96 -5.74
C GLY A 110 1.92 13.19 -7.11
N PHE A 111 2.11 12.10 -7.86
CA PHE A 111 2.51 12.19 -9.26
C PHE A 111 1.39 12.86 -10.07
N THR A 112 1.73 13.95 -10.75
CA THR A 112 0.87 14.59 -11.76
C THR A 112 1.42 14.18 -13.14
N PRO A 113 0.65 13.43 -13.96
CA PRO A 113 1.09 13.01 -15.29
C PRO A 113 1.45 14.16 -16.24
#